data_AF-A0A357ZXE0-F1
#
_entry.id   AF-A0A357ZXE0-F1
#
_cell.length_a   1.000
_cell.length_b   1.000
_cell.length_c   1.000
_cell.angle_alpha   90.00
_cell.angle_beta   90.00
_cell.angle_gamma   90.00
#
_symmetry.space_group_name_H-M   'P 1'
#
loop_
_entity.id
_entity.type
_entity.pdbx_description
1 polymer ?
#
loop_
_entity_poly.entity_id
_entity_poly.type
_entity_poly.pdbx_seq_one_letter_code
_entity_poly.pdbx_strand_id
1 'polypeptide(L)'
;GYGFEFWNKVATIGAFTLASSIALFIFNIFYSKSKAKSLPPVGPDPWDSRTIEWMTPSPTPVYNFDPIPTVTRVDDFWYRKYGETKDGKLVRIASTAEVAQQRTDGKGIHLPSPSYWPIVLAFGLPIVAYGIIFSLWLALIGGIVVLAAIYGWIMEPPDDPDVAHDDHGPEAHASDGGDTAVPDSADAVKEIETVG
;
A
#
# COMPACT_ATOMS: atom_id res chain seq x y z
N GLY A 1 13.76 -51.53 15.77
CA GLY A 1 13.69 -50.16 15.21
C GLY A 1 14.17 -49.17 16.25
N TYR A 2 14.82 -48.08 15.83
CA TYR A 2 15.45 -47.06 16.69
C TYR A 2 14.47 -46.18 17.51
N GLY A 3 13.22 -46.61 17.74
CA GLY A 3 12.22 -45.88 18.53
C GLY A 3 11.56 -44.67 17.85
N PHE A 4 11.99 -44.29 16.64
CA PHE A 4 11.49 -43.08 15.94
C PHE A 4 10.14 -43.24 15.22
N GLU A 5 9.60 -44.45 15.12
CA GLU A 5 8.35 -44.69 14.39
C GLU A 5 7.16 -43.90 14.96
N PHE A 6 7.11 -43.74 16.28
CA PHE A 6 6.06 -42.94 16.93
C PHE A 6 6.17 -41.46 16.52
N TRP A 7 7.35 -40.88 16.63
CA TRP A 7 7.58 -39.47 16.29
C TRP A 7 7.37 -39.19 14.80
N ASN A 8 7.74 -40.13 13.92
CA ASN A 8 7.43 -40.04 12.49
C ASN A 8 5.91 -40.05 12.23
N LYS A 9 5.13 -40.85 12.95
CA LYS A 9 3.66 -40.83 12.83
C LYS A 9 3.07 -39.50 13.30
N VAL A 10 3.55 -38.96 14.42
CA VAL A 10 3.13 -37.64 14.92
C VAL A 10 3.44 -36.55 13.89
N ALA A 11 4.65 -36.55 13.32
CA ALA A 11 5.03 -35.61 12.27
C ALA A 11 4.12 -35.71 11.04
N THR A 12 3.79 -36.92 10.58
CA THR A 12 2.86 -37.13 9.46
C THR A 12 1.46 -36.57 9.74
N ILE A 13 0.92 -36.78 10.95
CA ILE A 13 -0.36 -36.19 11.35
C ILE A 13 -0.31 -34.66 11.32
N GLY A 14 0.80 -34.08 11.80
CA GLY A 14 1.05 -32.64 11.72
C GLY A 14 1.07 -32.13 10.27
N ALA A 15 1.75 -32.85 9.38
CA ALA A 15 1.82 -32.51 7.96
C ALA A 15 0.44 -32.53 7.28
N PHE A 16 -0.40 -33.53 7.54
CA PHE A 16 -1.76 -33.59 7.00
C PHE A 16 -2.66 -32.49 7.58
N THR A 17 -2.49 -32.15 8.85
CA THR A 17 -3.18 -31.02 9.47
C THR A 17 -2.83 -29.71 8.76
N LEU A 18 -1.54 -29.45 8.56
CA LEU A 18 -1.06 -28.25 7.87
C LEU A 18 -1.56 -28.20 6.41
N ALA A 19 -1.49 -29.32 5.69
CA ALA A 19 -2.00 -29.41 4.32
C ALA A 19 -3.50 -29.08 4.24
N SER A 20 -4.29 -29.57 5.20
CA SER A 20 -5.72 -29.26 5.29
C SER A 20 -5.98 -27.78 5.61
N SER A 21 -5.21 -27.18 6.51
CA SER A 21 -5.31 -25.75 6.82
C SER A 21 -4.99 -24.87 5.60
N ILE A 22 -3.95 -25.21 4.83
CA ILE A 22 -3.59 -24.49 3.61
C ILE A 22 -4.70 -24.64 2.55
N ALA A 23 -5.27 -25.84 2.40
CA ALA A 23 -6.37 -26.07 1.46
C ALA A 23 -7.60 -25.22 1.81
N LEU A 24 -7.97 -25.15 3.09
CA LEU A 24 -9.07 -24.30 3.58
C LEU A 24 -8.77 -22.81 3.37
N PHE A 25 -7.54 -22.37 3.60
CA PHE A 25 -7.11 -20.99 3.35
C PHE A 25 -7.24 -20.61 1.87
N ILE A 26 -6.75 -21.47 0.96
CA ILE A 26 -6.87 -21.27 -0.49
C ILE A 26 -8.34 -21.23 -0.92
N PHE A 27 -9.16 -22.14 -0.39
CA PHE A 27 -10.60 -22.14 -0.63
C PHE A 27 -11.24 -20.81 -0.21
N ASN A 28 -10.90 -20.29 0.97
CA ASN A 28 -11.42 -19.01 1.46
C ASN A 28 -11.02 -17.82 0.58
N ILE A 29 -9.80 -17.80 0.03
CA ILE A 29 -9.37 -16.74 -0.92
C ILE A 29 -10.30 -16.72 -2.15
N PHE A 30 -10.50 -17.87 -2.79
CA PHE A 30 -11.31 -17.94 -4.01
C PHE A 30 -12.79 -17.70 -3.72
N TYR A 31 -13.30 -18.24 -2.61
CA TYR A 31 -14.66 -18.02 -2.16
C TYR A 31 -14.93 -16.53 -1.89
N SER A 32 -14.05 -15.86 -1.13
CA SER A 32 -14.13 -14.44 -0.82
C SER A 32 -14.08 -13.58 -2.08
N LYS A 33 -13.12 -13.83 -2.98
CA LYS A 33 -12.99 -13.11 -4.26
C LYS A 33 -14.25 -13.24 -5.13
N SER A 34 -14.84 -14.43 -5.18
CA SER A 34 -16.08 -14.67 -5.94
C SER A 34 -17.27 -13.91 -5.34
N LYS A 35 -17.41 -13.95 -4.00
CA LYS A 35 -18.48 -13.28 -3.26
C LYS A 35 -18.33 -11.75 -3.22
N ALA A 36 -17.11 -11.22 -3.24
CA ALA A 36 -16.84 -9.78 -3.11
C ALA A 36 -17.62 -8.91 -4.09
N LYS A 37 -17.84 -9.39 -5.33
CA LYS A 37 -18.63 -8.66 -6.35
C LYS A 37 -20.10 -8.46 -5.98
N SER A 38 -20.64 -9.28 -5.08
CA SER A 38 -22.04 -9.23 -4.64
C SER A 38 -22.25 -8.47 -3.33
N LEU A 39 -21.15 -8.10 -2.65
CA LEU A 39 -21.20 -7.38 -1.40
C LEU A 39 -21.04 -5.87 -1.64
N PRO A 40 -21.60 -5.01 -0.77
CA PRO A 40 -21.31 -3.58 -0.82
C PRO A 40 -19.79 -3.31 -0.74
N PRO A 41 -19.30 -2.21 -1.36
CA PRO A 41 -17.91 -1.81 -1.22
C PRO A 41 -17.52 -1.69 0.26
N VAL A 42 -16.37 -2.27 0.61
CA VAL A 42 -15.79 -2.09 1.93
C VAL A 42 -15.33 -0.63 2.02
N GLY A 43 -15.69 0.06 3.10
CA GLY A 43 -15.24 1.42 3.36
C GLY A 43 -13.71 1.53 3.48
N PRO A 44 -13.18 2.76 3.69
CA PRO A 44 -11.74 2.99 3.81
C PRO A 44 -11.12 2.27 5.01
N ASP A 45 -11.87 2.10 6.11
CA ASP A 45 -11.37 1.45 7.33
C ASP A 45 -12.45 0.53 7.94
N PRO A 46 -12.41 -0.78 7.63
CA PRO A 46 -13.35 -1.75 8.20
C PRO A 46 -13.03 -2.13 9.66
N TRP A 47 -11.87 -1.74 10.20
CA TRP A 47 -11.38 -2.20 11.49
C TRP A 47 -11.27 -1.10 12.56
N ASP A 48 -11.62 0.13 12.21
CA ASP A 48 -11.39 1.30 13.05
C ASP A 48 -9.91 1.48 13.44
N SER A 49 -9.03 1.40 12.45
CA SER A 49 -7.57 1.41 12.54
C SER A 49 -6.98 2.78 12.93
N ARG A 50 -5.68 2.82 13.25
CA ARG A 50 -5.03 3.99 13.87
C ARG A 50 -4.12 4.80 12.96
N THR A 51 -3.66 4.17 11.91
CA THR A 51 -2.54 4.61 11.09
C THR A 51 -3.03 5.09 9.72
N ILE A 52 -2.20 5.87 9.03
CA ILE A 52 -2.62 6.64 7.85
C ILE A 52 -2.91 5.77 6.62
N GLU A 53 -2.48 4.50 6.56
CA GLU A 53 -2.81 3.63 5.43
C GLU A 53 -4.34 3.43 5.27
N TRP A 54 -5.07 3.56 6.38
CA TRP A 54 -6.54 3.46 6.44
C TRP A 54 -7.26 4.78 6.17
N MET A 55 -6.51 5.85 5.88
CA MET A 55 -7.07 7.12 5.39
C MET A 55 -7.31 7.08 3.88
N THR A 56 -6.73 6.13 3.15
CA THR A 56 -6.93 6.02 1.69
C THR A 56 -8.26 5.34 1.35
N PRO A 57 -8.88 5.65 0.19
CA PRO A 57 -10.11 4.98 -0.22
C PRO A 57 -9.84 3.52 -0.62
N SER A 58 -10.82 2.64 -0.41
CA SER A 58 -10.75 1.22 -0.79
C SER A 58 -11.40 0.99 -2.16
N PRO A 59 -10.69 0.45 -3.19
CA PRO A 59 -9.27 0.08 -3.22
C PRO A 59 -8.34 1.30 -3.36
N THR A 60 -7.14 1.20 -2.76
CA THR A 60 -6.15 2.27 -2.72
C THR A 60 -5.80 2.76 -4.12
N PRO A 61 -5.82 4.07 -4.39
CA PRO A 61 -5.38 4.63 -5.66
C PRO A 61 -3.90 4.38 -5.91
N VAL A 62 -3.46 4.36 -7.17
CA VAL A 62 -2.05 4.14 -7.54
C VAL A 62 -1.09 5.19 -6.99
N TYR A 63 -1.60 6.41 -6.76
CA TYR A 63 -0.89 7.53 -6.16
C TYR A 63 -0.95 7.55 -4.62
N ASN A 64 -1.62 6.58 -3.99
CA ASN A 64 -1.87 6.48 -2.56
C ASN A 64 -2.70 7.64 -1.99
N PHE A 65 -2.07 8.79 -1.73
CA PHE A 65 -2.67 9.93 -1.03
C PHE A 65 -2.86 11.11 -1.96
N ASP A 66 -4.02 11.76 -1.85
CA ASP A 66 -4.29 13.04 -2.49
C ASP A 66 -5.34 13.84 -1.67
N PRO A 67 -4.95 14.94 -1.02
CA PRO A 67 -3.59 15.51 -0.93
C PRO A 67 -2.66 14.71 0.01
N ILE A 68 -1.36 15.02 0.03
CA ILE A 68 -0.41 14.41 0.98
C ILE A 68 -0.80 14.79 2.42
N PRO A 69 -1.05 13.81 3.32
CA PRO A 69 -1.46 14.11 4.68
C PRO A 69 -0.28 14.65 5.49
N THR A 70 -0.52 15.71 6.26
CA THR A 70 0.42 16.16 7.30
C THR A 70 0.27 15.28 8.53
N VAL A 71 1.33 14.55 8.88
CA VAL A 71 1.35 13.62 10.02
C VAL A 71 1.96 14.31 11.23
N THR A 72 1.20 14.41 12.32
CA THR A 72 1.65 15.07 13.56
C THR A 72 2.02 14.08 14.66
N ARG A 73 1.50 12.85 14.59
CA ARG A 73 1.64 11.80 15.61
C ARG A 73 1.75 10.43 14.95
N VAL A 74 2.23 9.43 15.70
CA VAL A 74 2.33 8.03 15.20
C VAL A 74 0.96 7.47 14.81
N ASP A 75 -0.06 7.72 15.63
CA ASP A 75 -1.45 7.30 15.40
C ASP A 75 -2.30 8.47 14.86
N ASP A 76 -1.79 9.20 13.86
CA ASP A 76 -2.43 10.43 13.36
C ASP A 76 -3.88 10.22 12.93
N PHE A 77 -4.19 9.08 12.27
CA PHE A 77 -5.55 8.76 11.85
C PHE A 77 -6.47 8.46 13.03
N TRP A 78 -5.96 7.90 14.13
CA TRP A 78 -6.72 7.75 15.36
C TRP A 78 -7.13 9.09 15.96
N TYR A 79 -6.18 10.02 16.08
CA TYR A 79 -6.44 11.35 16.68
C TYR A 79 -7.34 12.24 15.83
N ARG A 80 -7.50 11.94 14.54
CA ARG A 80 -8.51 12.60 13.70
C ARG A 80 -9.92 12.04 13.91
N LYS A 81 -10.05 10.77 14.30
CA LYS A 81 -11.34 10.12 14.59
C LYS A 81 -11.75 10.29 16.05
N TYR A 82 -10.78 10.37 16.96
CA TYR A 82 -10.98 10.38 18.41
C TYR A 82 -10.29 11.57 19.06
N GLY A 83 -11.05 12.27 19.92
CA GLY A 83 -10.55 13.34 20.80
C GLY A 83 -10.71 12.96 22.26
N GLU A 84 -10.19 13.80 23.16
CA GLU A 84 -10.36 13.66 24.60
C GLU A 84 -11.24 14.79 25.13
N THR A 85 -12.25 14.47 25.95
CA THR A 85 -13.04 15.48 26.67
C THR A 85 -12.20 16.13 27.78
N LYS A 86 -12.63 17.28 28.32
CA LYS A 86 -11.99 17.96 29.48
C LYS A 86 -11.73 17.01 30.67
N ASP A 87 -12.55 15.96 30.81
CA ASP A 87 -12.42 14.92 31.84
C ASP A 87 -11.45 13.76 31.48
N GLY A 88 -10.72 13.86 30.36
CA GLY A 88 -9.79 12.84 29.88
C GLY A 88 -10.45 11.60 29.26
N LYS A 89 -11.75 11.67 28.92
CA LYS A 89 -12.47 10.56 28.29
C LYS A 89 -12.30 10.58 26.77
N LEU A 90 -11.93 9.45 26.19
CA LEU A 90 -11.83 9.27 24.75
C LEU A 90 -13.24 9.26 24.12
N VAL A 91 -13.47 10.16 23.17
CA VAL A 91 -14.74 10.29 22.45
C VAL A 91 -14.49 10.32 20.96
N ARG A 92 -15.37 9.69 20.17
CA ARG A 92 -15.29 9.73 18.72
C ARG A 92 -15.83 11.09 18.24
N ILE A 93 -14.95 11.88 17.63
CA ILE A 93 -15.25 13.24 17.16
C ILE A 93 -15.62 13.26 15.67
N ALA A 94 -15.19 12.26 14.90
CA ALA A 94 -15.49 12.15 13.48
C ALA A 94 -15.68 10.68 13.06
N SER A 95 -16.53 10.46 12.08
CA SER A 95 -16.66 9.17 11.42
C SER A 95 -15.45 8.91 10.52
N THR A 96 -15.19 7.63 10.23
CA THR A 96 -14.09 7.28 9.33
C THR A 96 -14.28 7.89 7.94
N ALA A 97 -15.51 7.89 7.43
CA ALA A 97 -15.80 8.39 6.08
C ALA A 97 -15.59 9.91 5.95
N GLU A 98 -15.70 10.66 7.05
CA GLU A 98 -15.43 12.11 7.07
C GLU A 98 -13.93 12.40 7.11
N VAL A 99 -13.14 11.57 7.78
CA VAL A 99 -11.70 11.76 7.95
C VAL A 99 -10.89 11.16 6.80
N ALA A 100 -11.35 10.07 6.22
CA ALA A 100 -10.69 9.39 5.12
C ALA A 100 -10.72 10.25 3.84
N GLN A 101 -9.64 10.16 3.06
CA GLN A 101 -9.56 10.81 1.76
C GLN A 101 -10.53 10.17 0.78
N GLN A 102 -11.14 11.03 -0.03
CA GLN A 102 -11.98 10.59 -1.14
C GLN A 102 -11.12 10.27 -2.35
N ARG A 103 -11.63 9.43 -3.24
CA ARG A 103 -10.92 9.11 -4.48
C ARG A 103 -10.96 10.32 -5.41
N THR A 104 -9.80 10.85 -5.76
CA THR A 104 -9.62 11.90 -6.76
C THR A 104 -9.32 11.29 -8.14
N ASP A 105 -9.27 12.11 -9.19
CA ASP A 105 -8.91 11.67 -10.54
C ASP A 105 -7.40 11.59 -10.78
N GLY A 106 -6.58 12.01 -9.81
CA GLY A 106 -5.11 11.92 -9.85
C GLY A 106 -4.46 12.86 -10.87
N LYS A 107 -5.17 13.88 -11.35
CA LYS A 107 -4.59 14.87 -12.28
C LYS A 107 -3.46 15.65 -11.62
N GLY A 108 -2.35 15.84 -12.34
CA GLY A 108 -1.18 16.57 -11.84
C GLY A 108 -0.30 15.77 -10.87
N ILE A 109 -0.60 14.48 -10.65
CA ILE A 109 0.26 13.61 -9.86
C ILE A 109 1.22 12.87 -10.80
N HIS A 110 2.52 13.11 -10.63
CA HIS A 110 3.55 12.40 -11.38
C HIS A 110 3.84 11.03 -10.75
N LEU A 111 3.67 9.96 -11.53
CA LEU A 111 4.03 8.60 -11.16
C LEU A 111 5.24 8.14 -11.99
N PRO A 112 6.11 7.28 -11.45
CA PRO A 112 7.18 6.68 -12.23
C PRO A 112 6.59 5.75 -13.31
N SER A 113 7.15 5.79 -14.51
CA SER A 113 6.76 4.91 -15.61
C SER A 113 7.11 3.44 -15.31
N PRO A 114 6.32 2.47 -15.81
CA PRO A 114 6.63 1.06 -15.67
C PRO A 114 7.89 0.68 -16.49
N SER A 115 8.84 -0.02 -15.85
CA SER A 115 10.08 -0.47 -16.50
C SER A 115 10.10 -1.98 -16.70
N TYR A 116 10.54 -2.42 -17.89
CA TYR A 116 10.73 -3.84 -18.23
C TYR A 116 12.12 -4.39 -17.85
N TRP A 117 13.10 -3.53 -17.59
CA TRP A 117 14.48 -3.98 -17.37
C TRP A 117 14.71 -4.78 -16.09
N PRO A 118 14.06 -4.48 -14.94
CA PRO A 118 14.19 -5.30 -13.74
C PRO A 118 13.81 -6.75 -13.96
N ILE A 119 12.75 -7.02 -14.73
CA ILE A 119 12.32 -8.40 -14.99
C ILE A 119 13.28 -9.12 -15.95
N VAL A 120 13.81 -8.43 -16.97
CA VAL A 120 14.83 -9.00 -17.87
C VAL A 120 16.12 -9.33 -17.11
N LEU A 121 16.56 -8.43 -16.21
CA LEU A 121 17.70 -8.66 -15.33
C LEU A 121 17.47 -9.90 -14.45
N ALA A 122 16.31 -9.98 -13.81
CA ALA A 122 15.93 -11.11 -12.96
C ALA A 122 15.93 -12.45 -13.72
N PHE A 123 15.51 -12.46 -15.00
CA PHE A 123 15.58 -13.66 -15.85
C PHE A 123 17.01 -14.07 -16.24
N GLY A 124 17.93 -13.11 -16.35
CA GLY A 124 19.35 -13.39 -16.63
C GLY A 124 20.04 -14.15 -15.50
N LEU A 125 19.69 -13.87 -14.24
CA LEU A 125 20.37 -14.45 -13.07
C LEU A 125 20.23 -15.99 -12.95
N PRO A 126 19.04 -16.60 -13.09
CA PRO A 126 18.90 -18.05 -13.14
C PRO A 126 19.71 -18.70 -14.27
N ILE A 127 19.82 -18.04 -15.44
CA ILE A 127 20.61 -18.55 -16.57
C ILE A 127 22.10 -18.57 -16.21
N VAL A 128 22.60 -17.51 -15.56
CA VAL A 128 23.96 -17.46 -15.03
C VAL A 128 24.19 -18.57 -14.01
N ALA A 129 23.31 -18.67 -13.01
CA ALA A 129 23.45 -19.66 -11.93
C ALA A 129 23.44 -21.09 -12.48
N TYR A 130 22.50 -21.40 -13.38
CA TYR A 130 22.44 -22.70 -14.05
C TYR A 130 23.70 -22.97 -14.88
N GLY A 131 24.18 -21.96 -15.61
CA GLY A 131 25.41 -22.07 -16.39
C GLY A 131 26.65 -22.33 -15.54
N ILE A 132 26.79 -21.69 -14.38
CA ILE A 132 27.92 -21.93 -13.47
C ILE A 132 27.94 -23.39 -13.00
N ILE A 133 26.77 -24.00 -12.76
CA ILE A 133 26.69 -25.38 -12.27
C ILE A 133 26.94 -26.40 -13.38
N PHE A 134 26.36 -26.21 -14.57
CA PHE A 134 26.29 -27.26 -15.60
C PHE A 134 27.05 -26.95 -16.89
N SER A 135 27.25 -25.69 -17.27
CA SER A 135 27.94 -25.31 -18.51
C SER A 135 28.32 -23.83 -18.54
N LEU A 136 29.62 -23.54 -18.51
CA LEU A 136 30.14 -22.16 -18.50
C LEU A 136 29.68 -21.32 -19.71
N TRP A 137 29.38 -21.94 -20.86
CA TRP A 137 28.85 -21.22 -22.02
C TRP A 137 27.45 -20.65 -21.77
N LEU A 138 26.60 -21.35 -21.01
CA LEU A 138 25.29 -20.82 -20.60
C LEU A 138 25.45 -19.67 -19.61
N ALA A 139 26.49 -19.70 -18.77
CA ALA A 139 26.78 -18.61 -17.85
C ALA A 139 27.15 -17.32 -18.61
N LEU A 140 27.89 -17.44 -19.72
CA LEU A 140 28.20 -16.31 -20.60
C LEU A 140 26.93 -15.71 -21.22
N ILE A 141 26.00 -16.54 -21.71
CA ILE A 141 24.71 -16.07 -22.26
C ILE A 141 23.92 -15.31 -21.19
N GLY A 142 23.79 -15.88 -19.99
CA GLY A 142 23.12 -15.21 -18.88
C GLY A 142 23.81 -13.88 -18.51
N GLY A 143 25.15 -13.86 -18.52
CA GLY A 143 25.94 -12.66 -18.27
C GLY A 143 25.68 -11.56 -19.29
N ILE A 144 25.57 -11.90 -20.57
CA ILE A 144 25.20 -10.95 -21.64
C ILE A 144 23.79 -10.39 -21.41
N VAL A 145 22.82 -11.24 -21.05
CA VAL A 145 21.45 -10.80 -20.74
C VAL A 145 21.44 -9.81 -19.57
N VAL A 146 22.19 -10.11 -18.50
CA VAL A 146 22.30 -9.21 -17.34
C VAL A 146 22.94 -7.87 -17.72
N LEU A 147 24.05 -7.88 -18.47
CA LEU A 147 24.72 -6.66 -18.90
C LEU A 147 23.83 -5.81 -19.82
N ALA A 148 23.12 -6.44 -20.75
CA ALA A 148 22.17 -5.76 -21.62
C ALA A 148 21.01 -5.16 -20.83
N ALA A 149 20.51 -5.88 -19.81
CA ALA A 149 19.42 -5.39 -18.96
C ALA A 149 19.85 -4.18 -18.12
N ILE A 150 21.04 -4.21 -17.52
CA ILE A 150 21.60 -3.09 -16.77
C ILE A 150 21.80 -1.88 -17.69
N TYR A 151 22.40 -2.09 -18.86
CA TYR A 151 22.60 -1.03 -19.84
C TYR A 151 21.28 -0.40 -20.28
N GLY A 152 20.29 -1.23 -20.60
CA GLY A 152 18.95 -0.78 -20.99
C GLY A 152 18.27 0.01 -19.88
N TRP A 153 18.39 -0.45 -18.63
CA TRP A 153 17.82 0.23 -17.47
C TRP A 153 18.47 1.59 -17.21
N ILE A 154 19.79 1.70 -17.37
CA ILE A 154 20.52 2.97 -17.22
C ILE A 154 20.09 4.00 -18.26
N MET A 155 19.76 3.53 -19.48
CA MET A 155 19.38 4.41 -20.60
C MET A 155 17.88 4.70 -20.65
N GLU A 156 17.08 4.11 -19.75
CA GLU A 156 15.64 4.36 -19.68
C GLU A 156 15.38 5.77 -19.11
N PRO A 157 14.60 6.61 -19.82
CA PRO A 157 14.20 7.91 -19.29
C PRO A 157 13.42 7.74 -17.98
N PRO A 158 13.66 8.59 -16.96
CA PRO A 158 12.98 8.51 -15.67
C PRO A 158 11.54 9.06 -15.69
N ASP A 159 11.14 9.75 -16.76
CA ASP A 159 9.91 10.52 -16.89
C ASP A 159 8.91 9.90 -17.90
N ASP A 160 7.62 10.11 -17.60
CA ASP A 160 6.51 9.64 -18.41
C ASP A 160 6.23 10.63 -19.55
N PRO A 161 6.44 10.27 -20.83
CA PRO A 161 6.23 11.17 -21.97
C PRO A 161 4.76 11.51 -22.22
N ASP A 162 3.82 10.77 -21.63
CA ASP A 162 2.38 10.92 -21.86
C ASP A 162 1.70 11.91 -20.89
N VAL A 163 2.44 12.43 -19.91
CA VAL A 163 1.96 13.54 -19.08
C VAL A 163 2.27 14.84 -19.82
N ALA A 164 1.24 15.45 -20.40
CA ALA A 164 1.33 16.80 -20.94
C ALA A 164 2.02 17.68 -19.89
N HIS A 165 3.21 18.18 -20.22
CA HIS A 165 3.77 19.30 -19.49
C HIS A 165 2.79 20.45 -19.73
N ASP A 166 1.85 20.66 -18.81
CA ASP A 166 1.18 21.95 -18.74
C ASP A 166 2.29 22.97 -18.55
N ASP A 167 2.57 23.71 -19.62
CA ASP A 167 3.55 24.79 -19.66
C ASP A 167 3.36 25.64 -18.41
N HIS A 168 4.31 25.55 -17.48
CA HIS A 168 4.44 26.55 -16.43
C HIS A 168 4.86 27.84 -17.11
N GLY A 169 3.88 28.62 -17.57
CA GLY A 169 4.07 30.01 -17.96
C GLY A 169 4.71 30.77 -16.78
N PRO A 170 5.55 31.78 -17.05
CA PRO A 170 6.41 32.37 -16.03
C PRO A 170 5.66 33.37 -15.16
N GLU A 171 4.47 33.08 -14.63
CA GLU A 171 3.75 34.00 -13.72
C GLU A 171 2.83 33.25 -12.75
N ALA A 172 3.30 33.00 -11.52
CA ALA A 172 2.49 33.02 -10.30
C ALA A 172 3.38 32.85 -9.04
N HIS A 173 4.29 33.79 -8.82
CA HIS A 173 4.72 34.11 -7.46
C HIS A 173 3.85 35.28 -6.97
N ALA A 174 2.83 35.02 -6.15
CA ALA A 174 2.28 36.03 -5.23
C ALA A 174 1.38 35.38 -4.16
N SER A 175 1.77 35.62 -2.92
CA SER A 175 1.05 35.54 -1.64
C SER A 175 -0.48 35.41 -1.65
N ASP A 176 -0.99 34.43 -0.91
CA ASP A 176 -2.05 34.59 0.12
C ASP A 176 -2.05 33.29 0.96
N GLY A 177 -1.84 33.26 2.27
CA GLY A 177 -2.55 34.10 3.23
C GLY A 177 -3.94 33.52 3.56
N GLY A 178 -4.06 32.19 3.69
CA GLY A 178 -5.33 31.54 4.04
C GLY A 178 -5.13 30.47 5.09
N ASP A 179 -5.16 30.87 6.37
CA ASP A 179 -5.46 30.00 7.49
C ASP A 179 -6.79 29.28 7.21
N THR A 180 -6.74 28.06 6.70
CA THR A 180 -7.79 27.07 6.99
C THR A 180 -7.28 26.22 8.14
N ALA A 181 -7.22 26.87 9.31
CA ALA A 181 -7.16 26.17 10.57
C ALA A 181 -8.26 25.12 10.58
N VAL A 182 -7.86 23.85 10.57
CA VAL A 182 -8.69 22.77 11.11
C VAL A 182 -9.15 23.27 12.48
N PRO A 183 -10.47 23.33 12.78
CA PRO A 183 -10.93 23.82 14.06
C PRO A 183 -10.18 23.05 15.13
N ASP A 184 -9.48 23.77 16.01
CA ASP A 184 -8.87 23.15 17.16
C ASP A 184 -9.98 22.37 17.87
N SER A 185 -9.68 21.14 18.24
CA SER A 185 -10.55 20.24 18.99
C SER A 185 -11.22 20.90 20.21
N ALA A 186 -10.68 22.03 20.68
CA ALA A 186 -11.24 22.89 21.71
C ALA A 186 -12.51 23.69 21.30
N ASP A 187 -12.68 24.05 20.03
CA ASP A 187 -13.79 24.91 19.58
C ASP A 187 -15.06 24.12 19.24
N ALA A 188 -14.93 22.87 18.76
CA ALA A 188 -16.06 21.95 18.60
C ALA A 188 -16.75 21.60 19.94
N VAL A 189 -16.01 21.68 21.05
CA VAL A 189 -16.55 21.42 22.40
C VAL A 189 -17.41 22.58 22.92
N LYS A 190 -17.17 23.82 22.47
CA LYS A 190 -17.96 24.99 22.89
C LYS A 190 -19.33 25.07 22.21
N GLU A 191 -19.43 24.61 20.97
CA GLU A 191 -20.68 24.66 20.20
C GLU A 191 -21.75 23.71 20.78
N ILE A 192 -21.32 22.61 21.41
CA ILE A 192 -22.21 21.65 22.08
C ILE A 192 -22.74 22.22 23.43
N GLU A 193 -21.99 23.09 24.11
CA GLU A 193 -22.42 23.72 25.38
C GLU A 193 -23.43 24.86 25.20
N THR A 194 -23.64 25.38 23.97
CA THR A 194 -24.54 26.55 23.76
C THR A 194 -25.97 26.16 23.35
N VAL A 195 -26.21 24.87 23.07
CA VAL A 195 -27.52 24.33 22.62
C VAL A 195 -28.10 23.34 23.64
N GLY A 196 -27.48 23.21 24.81
CA GLY A 196 -27.92 22.36 25.94
C GLY A 196 -28.45 23.16 27.12
#